data_AF-A0A6P4A7F1-F1
#
_entry.id   AF-A0A6P4A7F1-F1
#
_cell.length_a   1.000
_cell.length_b   1.000
_cell.length_c   1.000
_cell.angle_alpha   90.00
_cell.angle_beta   90.00
_cell.angle_gamma   90.00
#
_symmetry.space_group_name_H-M   'P 1'
#
loop_
_entity.id
_entity.type
_entity.pdbx_description
1 polymer ?
#
loop_
_entity_poly.entity_id
_entity_poly.type
_entity_poly.pdbx_seq_one_letter_code
_entity_poly.pdbx_strand_id
1 'polypeptide(L)' 'MKQVVGMVVSNKMQKSVVVAVDRLFYHKLYNRYIKRTSKFMAHDEHSQCNIGDRVCTYPFLFKF' A
#
# COMPACT_ATOMS: atom_id res chain seq x y z
N MET A 1 -14.43 4.35 -5.74
CA MET A 1 -13.00 3.97 -5.76
C MET A 1 -12.86 2.53 -5.27
N LYS A 2 -11.89 1.77 -5.80
CA LYS A 2 -11.71 0.34 -5.49
C LYS A 2 -10.70 0.13 -4.35
N GLN A 3 -10.84 -0.97 -3.63
CA GLN A 3 -9.87 -1.43 -2.63
C GLN A 3 -8.50 -1.63 -3.30
N VAL A 4 -7.44 -1.36 -2.55
CA VAL A 4 -6.07 -1.49 -3.04
C VAL A 4 -5.36 -2.54 -2.22
N VAL A 5 -4.81 -3.54 -2.90
CA VAL A 5 -4.04 -4.61 -2.24
C VAL A 5 -2.56 -4.23 -2.30
N GLY A 6 -1.89 -4.31 -1.16
CA GLY A 6 -0.46 -4.04 -1.06
C GLY A 6 0.22 -4.95 -0.03
N MET A 7 1.53 -4.81 0.07
CA MET A 7 2.36 -5.56 1.02
C MET A 7 2.91 -4.63 2.09
N VAL A 8 2.91 -5.08 3.34
CA VAL A 8 3.52 -4.31 4.45
C VAL A 8 5.04 -4.34 4.30
N VAL A 9 5.64 -3.14 4.18
CA VAL A 9 7.09 -2.95 4.06
C VAL A 9 7.71 -2.51 5.37
N SER A 10 6.95 -1.84 6.24
CA SER A 10 7.42 -1.39 7.54
C SER A 10 6.28 -1.36 8.56
N ASN A 11 6.54 -1.89 9.75
CA ASN A 11 5.68 -1.82 10.92
C ASN A 11 6.36 -1.09 12.09
N LYS A 12 7.36 -0.23 11.81
CA LYS A 12 8.14 0.49 12.84
C LYS A 12 7.41 1.68 13.48
N MET A 13 6.22 2.02 12.99
CA MET A 13 5.44 3.17 13.47
C MET A 13 4.42 2.72 14.52
N GLN A 14 4.11 3.61 15.48
CA GLN A 14 3.06 3.34 16.46
C GLN A 14 1.68 3.46 15.80
N LYS A 15 0.83 2.44 15.99
CA LYS A 15 -0.55 2.35 15.47
C LYS A 15 -0.69 2.50 13.94
N SER A 16 0.39 2.30 13.19
CA SER A 16 0.38 2.53 11.74
C SER A 16 1.44 1.69 11.07
N VAL A 17 1.15 1.28 9.83
CA VAL A 17 2.04 0.47 9.00
C VAL A 17 2.21 1.08 7.62
N VAL A 18 3.38 0.91 7.01
CA VAL A 18 3.66 1.37 5.65
C VAL A 18 3.43 0.21 4.68
N VAL A 19 2.47 0.39 3.79
CA VAL A 19 2.06 -0.56 2.77
C VAL A 19 2.58 -0.10 1.41
N ALA A 20 3.29 -0.97 0.70
CA ALA A 20 3.64 -0.75 -0.70
C ALA A 20 2.59 -1.37 -1.61
N VAL A 21 2.12 -0.57 -2.57
CA VAL A 21 1.18 -0.97 -3.59
C VAL A 21 1.87 -0.82 -4.94
N ASP A 22 1.87 -1.92 -5.70
CA ASP A 22 2.32 -1.90 -7.08
C ASP A 22 1.15 -1.62 -8.01
N ARG A 23 1.33 -0.63 -8.89
CA ARG A 23 0.40 -0.36 -9.98
C ARG A 23 1.14 -0.41 -11.31
N LEU A 24 0.49 -0.97 -12.32
CA LEU A 24 0.95 -0.87 -13.70
C LEU A 24 0.46 0.46 -14.26
N PHE A 25 1.35 1.23 -14.84
CA PHE A 25 0.99 2.41 -15.62
C PHE A 25 1.54 2.28 -17.04
N TYR A 26 0.81 2.83 -17.99
CA TYR A 26 1.22 2.82 -19.38
C TYR A 26 2.18 3.99 -19.64
N HIS A 27 3.41 3.69 -20.04
CA HIS A 27 4.37 4.73 -20.42
C HIS A 27 4.29 5.00 -21.92
N LYS A 28 3.63 6.11 -22.29
CA LYS A 28 3.31 6.45 -23.70
C LYS A 28 4.52 6.42 -24.62
N LEU A 29 5.66 6.98 -24.20
CA LEU A 29 6.87 7.08 -25.03
C LEU A 29 7.53 5.73 -25.31
N TYR A 30 7.39 4.75 -24.40
CA TYR A 30 7.98 3.42 -24.56
C TYR A 30 6.96 2.36 -24.95
N ASN A 31 5.70 2.76 -25.15
CA ASN A 31 4.59 1.89 -25.54
C ASN A 31 4.48 0.60 -24.70
N ARG A 32 4.79 0.69 -23.40
CA ARG A 32 4.91 -0.46 -22.48
C ARG A 32 4.31 -0.16 -21.12
N TYR A 33 3.77 -1.19 -20.47
CA TYR A 33 3.38 -1.14 -19.07
C TYR A 33 4.59 -1.22 -18.16
N ILE A 34 4.71 -0.26 -17.23
CA ILE A 34 5.78 -0.19 -16.25
C ILE A 34 5.15 -0.31 -14.85
N LYS A 35 5.79 -1.09 -13.98
CA LYS A 35 5.41 -1.18 -12.56
C LYS A 35 5.88 0.07 -11.83
N ARG A 36 4.97 0.72 -11.11
CA ARG A 36 5.27 1.82 -10.19
C ARG A 36 4.78 1.45 -8.81
N THR A 37 5.70 1.38 -7.87
CA THR A 37 5.41 1.16 -6.46
C THR A 37 5.07 2.50 -5.81
N SER A 38 4.00 2.55 -5.02
CA SER A 38 3.62 3.72 -4.21
C SER A 38 3.40 3.25 -2.78
N LYS A 39 3.93 4.02 -1.81
CA LYS A 39 3.84 3.70 -0.39
C LYS A 39 2.69 4.47 0.23
N PHE A 40 1.90 3.80 1.05
CA PHE A 40 0.77 4.35 1.77
C PHE A 40 0.89 4.01 3.27
N MET A 41 0.45 4.91 4.13
CA MET A 41 0.42 4.67 5.58
C MET A 41 -0.97 4.18 5.94
N ALA A 42 -1.12 2.95 6.42
CA ALA A 42 -2.38 2.39 6.89
C ALA A 42 -2.44 2.43 8.42
N HIS A 43 -3.61 2.72 8.97
CA HIS A 43 -3.82 2.71 10.42
C HIS A 43 -4.06 1.27 10.91
N ASP A 44 -3.37 0.85 11.96
CA ASP A 44 -3.51 -0.46 12.60
C ASP A 44 -3.46 -0.28 14.12
N GLU A 45 -4.62 -0.28 14.78
CA GLU A 45 -4.72 -0.07 16.24
C GLU A 45 -4.17 -1.24 17.05
N HIS A 46 -4.30 -2.46 16.53
CA HIS A 46 -3.92 -3.67 17.25
C HIS A 46 -2.51 -4.15 16.90
N SER A 47 -1.81 -3.45 15.99
CA SER A 47 -0.47 -3.82 15.52
C SER A 47 -0.37 -5.30 15.11
N GLN A 48 -1.43 -5.80 14.46
CA GLN A 48 -1.54 -7.20 14.06
C GLN A 48 -0.76 -7.48 12.77
N CYS A 49 -0.46 -6.46 11.99
CA CYS A 49 0.19 -6.63 10.69
C CYS A 49 1.71 -6.74 10.82
N ASN A 50 2.30 -7.77 10.20
CA ASN A 50 3.74 -7.99 10.14
C ASN A 50 4.31 -7.62 8.76
N ILE A 51 5.63 -7.45 8.71
CA ILE A 51 6.35 -7.20 7.46
C ILE A 51 6.18 -8.41 6.53
N GLY A 52 5.80 -8.14 5.27
CA GLY A 52 5.54 -9.19 4.26
C GLY A 52 4.08 -9.59 4.13
N ASP A 53 3.20 -9.16 5.04
CA ASP A 53 1.78 -9.47 4.97
C ASP A 53 1.10 -8.74 3.80
N ARG A 54 0.14 -9.41 3.18
CA ARG A 54 -0.75 -8.82 2.16
C ARG A 54 -1.95 -8.21 2.84
N VAL A 55 -2.14 -6.91 2.63
CA VAL A 55 -3.23 -6.13 3.23
C VAL A 55 -4.05 -5.43 2.16
N CYS A 56 -5.38 -5.46 2.33
CA CYS A 56 -6.32 -4.72 1.50
C CYS A 56 -6.66 -3.41 2.21
N THR A 57 -6.18 -2.28 1.68
CA THR A 57 -6.48 -0.96 2.24
C THR A 57 -7.67 -0.34 1.52
N TYR A 58 -8.58 0.25 2.30
CA TYR A 58 -9.64 1.08 1.75
C TYR A 58 -9.14 2.52 1.65
N PRO A 59 -9.35 3.21 0.51
CA PRO A 59 -8.79 4.54 0.28
C PRO A 59 -9.27 5.63 1.25
N PHE A 60 -10.37 5.42 1.99
CA PHE A 60 -10.93 6.36 2.96
C PHE A 60 -10.74 5.93 4.43
N LEU A 61 -10.23 4.73 4.71
CA LEU A 61 -9.95 4.29 6.09
C LEU A 61 -8.53 4.68 6.54
N PHE A 62 -7.96 5.73 5.95
CA PHE A 62 -6.93 6.54 6.59
C PHE A 62 -7.62 7.46 7.60
N LYS A 63 -8.21 6.87 8.65
CA LYS A 63 -8.89 7.65 9.68
C LYS A 63 -7.81 8.34 10.53
N PHE A 64 -7.80 9.67 10.46
CA PHE A 64 -7.13 10.54 11.42
C PHE A 64 -7.82 10.48 12.77
#